data_AF-A0A1V5W9X6-F1
#
_entry.id   AF-A0A1V5W9X6-F1
#
_cell.length_a   1.000
_cell.length_b   1.000
_cell.length_c   1.000
_cell.angle_alpha   90.00
_cell.angle_beta   90.00
_cell.angle_gamma   90.00
#
_symmetry.space_group_name_H-M   'P 1'
#
loop_
_entity.id
_entity.type
_entity.pdbx_description
1 polymer ?
#
loop_
_entity_poly.entity_id
_entity_poly.type
_entity_poly.pdbx_seq_one_letter_code
_entity_poly.pdbx_strand_id
1 'polypeptide(L)'
;MTEENKDKKIEDSTLREFSENPFDVDSRRPEDVVRLFYIHDVPIIPVISKRGVLIGILRKESVISELSDIERVEKLKIDEFITRLAVKMNFDDLLQYGKIREFVVINIFGEVQGTWSRLQLFASCDSGKISSHDEVKKQQEDQLLEWMIYHILEHIPRALYALNENGKTVFYNSLFEEIYEEKLKSEVDLSHAEKLFTDPSINELFSSFNEDELFFYNTELDVFYEKIPLMNNGRRVGFLIFCEKNAPQSRELRIPGVDLRDKSLTEMLEELERFFIVTTLKECRSLDKSAEKLKITRQSLNSKIKKYNIDLEKT
;
A
#
# COMPACT_ATOMS: atom_id res chain seq x y z
N MET A 1 -42.16 -35.46 64.49
CA MET A 1 -41.74 -34.18 65.09
C MET A 1 -40.45 -33.80 64.37
N THR A 2 -40.60 -33.14 63.22
CA THR A 2 -40.45 -31.67 62.96
C THR A 2 -39.00 -31.37 62.57
N GLU A 3 -38.74 -31.15 61.27
CA GLU A 3 -38.45 -29.83 60.63
C GLU A 3 -37.00 -29.36 60.96
N GLU A 4 -36.13 -28.83 60.09
CA GLU A 4 -36.22 -28.20 58.78
C GLU A 4 -34.80 -28.01 58.18
N ASN A 5 -34.71 -28.07 56.85
CA ASN A 5 -33.89 -27.30 55.88
C ASN A 5 -32.61 -26.49 56.26
N LYS A 6 -31.59 -26.73 55.40
CA LYS A 6 -30.87 -25.79 54.49
C LYS A 6 -29.61 -24.99 54.92
N ASP A 7 -28.55 -25.34 54.20
CA ASP A 7 -27.67 -24.48 53.35
C ASP A 7 -26.61 -23.53 53.94
N LYS A 8 -25.50 -23.49 53.18
CA LYS A 8 -24.38 -22.50 53.10
C LYS A 8 -23.16 -22.82 54.00
N LYS A 9 -21.91 -22.64 53.55
CA LYS A 9 -21.37 -22.03 52.33
C LYS A 9 -19.91 -22.46 52.15
N ILE A 10 -19.52 -22.57 50.90
CA ILE A 10 -18.16 -22.76 50.37
C ILE A 10 -17.22 -21.67 50.90
N GLU A 11 -16.03 -22.08 51.36
CA GLU A 11 -14.94 -21.21 51.81
C GLU A 11 -14.38 -20.38 50.65
N ASP A 12 -14.74 -19.10 50.65
CA ASP A 12 -14.17 -18.07 49.79
C ASP A 12 -12.99 -17.44 50.56
N SER A 13 -11.80 -18.04 50.41
CA SER A 13 -10.55 -17.49 50.97
C SER A 13 -9.68 -16.96 49.84
N THR A 14 -9.82 -15.68 49.54
CA THR A 14 -8.73 -14.73 49.22
C THR A 14 -9.31 -13.37 48.79
N LEU A 15 -10.05 -12.72 49.70
CA LEU A 15 -10.12 -11.26 49.68
C LEU A 15 -8.75 -10.74 50.13
N ARG A 16 -7.87 -10.42 49.19
CA ARG A 16 -6.72 -9.55 49.48
C ARG A 16 -7.23 -8.11 49.45
N GLU A 17 -7.30 -7.52 50.64
CA GLU A 17 -7.50 -6.10 50.85
C GLU A 17 -6.49 -5.29 50.02
N PHE A 18 -6.99 -4.35 49.21
CA PHE A 18 -6.16 -3.33 48.60
C PHE A 18 -5.68 -2.40 49.71
N SER A 19 -4.38 -2.45 50.01
CA SER A 19 -3.72 -1.33 50.71
C SER A 19 -3.32 -0.32 49.65
N GLU A 20 -4.11 0.75 49.48
CA GLU A 20 -3.63 1.96 48.80
C GLU A 20 -2.56 2.58 49.71
N ASN A 21 -1.30 2.49 49.30
CA ASN A 21 -0.21 3.25 49.91
C ASN A 21 -0.28 4.71 49.40
N PRO A 22 -0.52 5.71 50.27
CA PRO A 22 -0.70 7.10 49.85
C PRO A 22 0.60 7.81 49.41
N PHE A 23 1.75 7.11 49.32
CA PHE A 23 3.05 7.67 48.91
C PHE A 23 3.76 6.82 47.83
N ASP A 24 3.03 6.29 46.85
CA ASP A 24 3.66 5.57 45.73
C ASP A 24 4.35 6.53 44.74
N VAL A 25 5.68 6.51 44.73
CA VAL A 25 6.57 7.34 43.91
C VAL A 25 6.49 6.94 42.42
N ASP A 26 5.92 5.77 42.12
CA ASP A 26 5.70 5.27 40.75
C ASP A 26 4.35 5.68 40.14
N SER A 27 3.56 6.51 40.82
CA SER A 27 2.31 7.05 40.26
C SER A 27 2.61 8.06 39.14
N ARG A 28 2.62 7.57 37.88
CA ARG A 28 2.73 8.43 36.69
C ARG A 28 1.69 9.52 36.72
N ARG A 29 2.10 10.73 36.33
CA ARG A 29 1.20 11.89 36.30
C ARG A 29 0.68 12.16 34.89
N PRO A 30 -0.45 12.86 34.75
CA PRO A 30 -1.00 13.23 33.45
C PRO A 30 0.00 13.91 32.50
N GLU A 31 0.97 14.66 33.03
CA GLU A 31 2.03 15.30 32.24
C GLU A 31 2.99 14.30 31.59
N ASP A 32 3.16 13.11 32.18
CA ASP A 32 4.02 12.06 31.62
C ASP A 32 3.42 11.49 30.33
N VAL A 33 2.09 11.50 30.18
CA VAL A 33 1.41 11.08 28.95
C VAL A 33 1.69 12.06 27.81
N VAL A 34 1.76 13.36 28.08
CA VAL A 34 2.10 14.38 27.08
C VAL A 34 3.49 14.15 26.52
N ARG A 35 4.45 13.80 27.39
CA ARG A 35 5.83 13.54 26.98
C ARG A 35 5.90 12.42 25.94
N LEU A 36 5.04 11.41 26.03
CA LEU A 36 4.98 10.33 25.05
C LEU A 36 4.64 10.84 23.63
N PHE A 37 3.72 11.80 23.49
CA PHE A 37 3.39 12.39 22.19
C PHE A 37 4.56 13.15 21.56
N TYR A 38 5.47 13.71 22.36
CA TYR A 38 6.65 14.41 21.87
C TYR A 38 7.83 13.46 21.63
N ILE A 39 8.03 12.45 22.48
CA ILE A 39 9.09 11.45 22.33
C ILE A 39 8.88 10.61 21.07
N HIS A 40 7.64 10.20 20.81
CA HIS A 40 7.31 9.32 19.69
C HIS A 40 6.88 10.07 18.42
N ASP A 41 6.77 11.40 18.48
CA ASP A 41 6.29 12.26 17.40
C ASP A 41 4.98 11.76 16.76
N VAL A 42 4.01 11.44 17.61
CA VAL A 42 2.69 10.94 17.19
C VAL A 42 1.59 11.93 17.54
N PRO A 43 0.54 12.06 16.70
CA PRO A 43 -0.63 12.88 17.00
C PRO A 43 -1.67 12.14 17.87
N ILE A 44 -1.61 10.80 17.91
CA ILE A 44 -2.52 9.94 18.65
C ILE A 44 -1.77 8.83 19.38
N ILE A 45 -2.31 8.38 20.51
CA ILE A 45 -1.81 7.24 21.27
C ILE A 45 -2.99 6.30 21.55
N PRO A 46 -2.97 5.04 21.05
CA PRO A 46 -3.96 4.04 21.40
C PRO A 46 -3.81 3.59 22.86
N VAL A 47 -4.95 3.47 23.54
CA VAL A 47 -5.04 2.98 24.92
C VAL A 47 -5.58 1.57 24.90
N ILE A 48 -4.83 0.63 25.48
CA ILE A 48 -5.16 -0.80 25.48
C ILE A 48 -5.35 -1.32 26.90
N SER A 49 -6.18 -2.36 27.04
CA SER A 49 -6.29 -3.10 28.28
C SER A 49 -5.07 -3.98 28.52
N LYS A 50 -4.93 -4.52 29.75
CA LYS A 50 -3.92 -5.55 30.06
C LYS A 50 -4.00 -6.81 29.16
N ARG A 51 -5.13 -7.00 28.46
CA ARG A 51 -5.37 -8.11 27.54
C ARG A 51 -5.18 -7.72 26.06
N GLY A 52 -4.56 -6.58 25.78
CA GLY A 52 -4.32 -6.12 24.41
C GLY A 52 -5.54 -5.55 23.68
N VAL A 53 -6.71 -5.47 24.31
CA VAL A 53 -7.92 -4.92 23.65
C VAL A 53 -7.87 -3.39 23.62
N LEU A 54 -8.15 -2.78 22.47
CA LEU A 54 -8.27 -1.33 22.31
C LEU A 54 -9.45 -0.77 23.13
N ILE A 55 -9.14 0.10 24.08
CA ILE A 55 -10.12 0.79 24.93
C ILE A 55 -10.58 2.08 24.25
N GLY A 56 -9.65 2.81 23.65
CA GLY A 56 -9.90 4.08 22.96
C GLY A 56 -8.60 4.72 22.51
N ILE A 57 -8.68 5.92 21.95
CA ILE A 57 -7.56 6.65 21.38
C ILE A 57 -7.47 8.02 22.06
N LEU A 58 -6.27 8.36 22.53
CA LEU A 58 -5.95 9.70 23.01
C LEU A 58 -5.44 10.55 21.86
N ARG A 59 -5.99 11.76 21.73
CA ARG A 59 -5.51 12.79 20.80
C ARG A 59 -4.61 13.77 21.52
N LYS A 60 -3.47 14.10 20.93
CA LYS A 60 -2.49 15.05 21.49
C LYS A 60 -3.14 16.37 21.91
N GLU A 61 -3.99 16.92 21.05
CA GLU A 61 -4.70 18.18 21.29
C GLU A 61 -5.63 18.11 22.51
N SER A 62 -6.38 17.00 22.66
CA SER A 62 -7.28 16.81 23.80
C SER A 62 -6.53 16.71 25.11
N VAL A 63 -5.39 16.01 25.12
CA VAL A 63 -4.53 15.88 26.31
C VAL A 63 -3.91 17.23 26.68
N ILE A 64 -3.39 17.99 25.71
CA ILE A 64 -2.82 19.33 25.96
C ILE A 64 -3.89 20.31 26.48
N SER A 65 -5.09 20.27 25.88
CA SER A 65 -6.19 21.13 26.29
C SER A 65 -6.61 20.86 27.73
N GLU A 66 -6.71 19.59 28.13
CA GLU A 66 -7.10 19.22 29.50
C GLU A 66 -6.04 19.62 30.52
N LEU A 67 -4.75 19.57 30.14
CA LEU A 67 -3.64 19.94 31.03
C LEU A 67 -3.42 21.44 31.19
N SER A 68 -4.06 22.24 30.33
CA SER A 68 -4.04 23.69 30.48
C SER A 68 -4.88 24.17 31.67
N ASP A 69 -5.77 23.31 32.19
CA ASP A 69 -6.57 23.56 33.41
C ASP A 69 -5.89 22.97 34.65
N ILE A 70 -4.84 23.67 35.10
CA ILE A 70 -3.88 23.21 36.13
C ILE A 70 -4.57 22.89 37.47
N GLU A 71 -5.59 23.65 37.88
CA GLU A 71 -6.30 23.44 39.16
C GLU A 71 -7.09 22.12 39.22
N ARG A 72 -7.50 21.63 38.05
CA ARG A 72 -8.28 20.40 37.92
C ARG A 72 -7.39 19.15 37.85
N VAL A 73 -6.21 19.27 37.26
CA VAL A 73 -5.27 18.17 37.00
C VAL A 73 -4.56 17.69 38.27
N GLU A 74 -4.20 18.60 39.19
CA GLU A 74 -3.50 18.25 40.44
C GLU A 74 -4.28 17.27 41.33
N LYS A 75 -5.60 17.15 41.12
CA LYS A 75 -6.49 16.28 41.91
C LYS A 75 -6.90 15.00 41.17
N LEU A 76 -6.59 14.87 39.89
CA LEU A 76 -7.05 13.75 39.07
C LEU A 76 -6.05 12.60 39.10
N LYS A 77 -6.54 11.39 39.38
CA LYS A 77 -5.77 10.17 39.18
C LYS A 77 -5.58 9.92 37.68
N ILE A 78 -4.44 9.33 37.31
CA ILE A 78 -4.05 9.12 35.91
C ILE A 78 -5.04 8.24 35.13
N ASP A 79 -5.63 7.26 35.78
CA ASP A 79 -6.62 6.35 35.23
C ASP A 79 -7.93 7.06 34.89
N GLU A 80 -8.39 7.96 35.75
CA GLU A 80 -9.54 8.81 35.48
C GLU A 80 -9.27 9.76 34.31
N PHE A 81 -8.07 10.36 34.27
CA PHE A 81 -7.64 11.26 33.20
C PHE A 81 -7.64 10.56 31.83
N ILE A 82 -7.00 9.39 31.73
CA ILE A 82 -6.91 8.62 30.47
C ILE A 82 -8.28 8.10 30.06
N THR A 83 -9.06 7.54 30.98
CA THR A 83 -10.38 6.96 30.67
C THR A 83 -11.35 8.02 30.15
N ARG A 84 -11.28 9.25 30.67
CA ARG A 84 -12.14 10.36 30.23
C ARG A 84 -11.77 10.87 28.83
N LEU A 85 -10.48 10.89 28.49
CA LEU A 85 -9.99 11.44 27.21
C LEU A 85 -9.90 10.41 26.09
N ALA A 86 -9.86 9.11 26.41
CA ALA A 86 -9.79 8.05 25.42
C ALA A 86 -11.12 7.93 24.66
N VAL A 87 -11.12 8.31 23.38
CA VAL A 87 -12.32 8.28 22.54
C VAL A 87 -12.28 7.05 21.63
N LYS A 88 -13.42 6.38 21.47
CA LYS A 88 -13.56 5.35 20.43
C LYS A 88 -13.63 6.03 19.06
N MET A 89 -12.71 5.67 18.18
CA MET A 89 -12.70 6.14 16.79
C MET A 89 -13.05 4.96 15.89
N ASN A 90 -13.74 5.23 14.77
CA ASN A 90 -13.99 4.23 13.76
C ASN A 90 -12.82 4.16 12.75
N PHE A 91 -12.94 3.29 11.74
CA PHE A 91 -11.94 3.16 10.70
C PHE A 91 -11.72 4.47 9.92
N ASP A 92 -12.80 5.14 9.52
CA ASP A 92 -12.73 6.38 8.72
C ASP A 92 -12.00 7.51 9.47
N ASP A 93 -12.27 7.64 10.77
CA ASP A 93 -11.61 8.59 11.66
C ASP A 93 -10.10 8.36 11.76
N LEU A 94 -9.65 7.12 11.58
CA LEU A 94 -8.24 6.73 11.67
C LEU A 94 -7.49 6.81 10.34
N LEU A 95 -8.19 6.84 9.20
CA LEU A 95 -7.57 6.95 7.88
C LEU A 95 -6.68 8.18 7.75
N GLN A 96 -7.04 9.29 8.42
CA GLN A 96 -6.22 10.51 8.44
C GLN A 96 -4.82 10.31 9.05
N TYR A 97 -4.64 9.29 9.89
CA TYR A 97 -3.36 8.92 10.49
C TYR A 97 -2.63 7.80 9.71
N GLY A 98 -3.13 7.43 8.53
CA GLY A 98 -2.62 6.31 7.74
C GLY A 98 -1.17 6.44 7.27
N LYS A 99 -0.54 7.62 7.36
CA LYS A 99 0.90 7.79 7.04
C LYS A 99 1.82 7.24 8.13
N ILE A 100 1.32 7.07 9.36
CA ILE A 100 2.08 6.60 10.51
C ILE A 100 2.14 5.07 10.46
N ARG A 101 3.35 4.52 10.53
CA ARG A 101 3.56 3.06 10.42
C ARG A 101 3.37 2.33 11.75
N GLU A 102 3.75 2.97 12.85
CA GLU A 102 3.74 2.40 14.18
C GLU A 102 3.25 3.43 15.21
N PHE A 103 2.52 2.93 16.20
CA PHE A 103 1.95 3.71 17.29
C PHE A 103 2.45 3.14 18.61
N VAL A 104 2.98 3.99 19.49
CA VAL A 104 3.19 3.61 20.89
C VAL A 104 1.83 3.35 21.52
N VAL A 105 1.68 2.25 22.24
CA VAL A 105 0.44 1.91 22.94
C VAL A 105 0.66 1.96 24.45
N ILE A 106 -0.34 2.46 25.17
CA ILE A 106 -0.30 2.59 26.63
C ILE A 106 -1.48 1.90 27.28
N ASN A 107 -1.39 1.61 28.58
CA ASN A 107 -2.55 1.22 29.38
C ASN A 107 -3.22 2.44 30.04
N ILE A 108 -4.31 2.20 30.75
CA ILE A 108 -5.05 3.25 31.48
C ILE A 108 -4.24 3.94 32.59
N PHE A 109 -3.09 3.39 33.01
CA PHE A 109 -2.22 4.00 34.01
C PHE A 109 -1.10 4.84 33.37
N GLY A 110 -1.10 5.00 32.04
CA GLY A 110 -0.08 5.77 31.33
C GLY A 110 1.23 5.01 31.11
N GLU A 111 1.24 3.70 31.35
CA GLU A 111 2.41 2.85 31.16
C GLU A 111 2.48 2.34 29.71
N VAL A 112 3.64 2.46 29.10
CA VAL A 112 3.90 1.97 27.74
C VAL A 112 3.84 0.44 27.72
N GLN A 113 3.05 -0.11 26.81
CA GLN A 113 2.85 -1.56 26.64
C GLN A 113 3.54 -2.12 25.38
N GLY A 114 4.16 -1.25 24.58
CA GLY A 114 4.86 -1.61 23.35
C GLY A 114 4.45 -0.72 22.18
N THR A 115 4.56 -1.26 20.97
CA THR A 115 4.12 -0.60 19.73
C THR A 115 3.14 -1.48 18.96
N TRP A 116 2.21 -0.82 18.28
CA TRP A 116 1.30 -1.44 17.32
C TRP A 116 1.59 -0.91 15.93
N SER A 117 1.56 -1.80 14.93
CA SER A 117 1.55 -1.37 13.53
C SER A 117 0.23 -0.67 13.19
N ARG A 118 0.25 0.15 12.14
CA ARG A 118 -0.94 0.77 11.55
C ARG A 118 -2.06 -0.23 11.29
N LEU A 119 -1.71 -1.42 10.78
CA LEU A 119 -2.68 -2.46 10.46
C LEU A 119 -3.36 -3.01 11.72
N GLN A 120 -2.59 -3.26 12.79
CA GLN A 120 -3.14 -3.73 14.06
C GLN A 120 -4.10 -2.72 14.68
N LEU A 121 -3.77 -1.42 14.62
CA LEU A 121 -4.66 -0.36 15.12
C LEU A 121 -5.98 -0.34 14.34
N PHE A 122 -5.91 -0.42 13.00
CA PHE A 122 -7.09 -0.37 12.14
C PHE A 122 -8.00 -1.58 12.36
N ALA A 123 -7.43 -2.78 12.44
CA ALA A 123 -8.18 -4.02 12.72
C ALA A 123 -8.86 -3.98 14.12
N SER A 124 -8.22 -3.36 15.10
CA SER A 124 -8.73 -3.26 16.47
C SER A 124 -9.91 -2.29 16.63
N CYS A 125 -10.21 -1.45 15.64
CA CYS A 125 -11.31 -0.47 15.71
C CYS A 125 -12.64 -1.02 15.22
N ASP A 126 -12.60 -2.04 14.36
CA ASP A 126 -13.80 -2.67 13.79
C ASP A 126 -14.31 -3.82 14.68
N SER A 127 -13.41 -4.41 15.47
CA SER A 127 -13.69 -5.49 16.41
C SER A 127 -14.30 -4.97 17.73
N GLY A 128 -15.44 -4.28 17.61
CA GLY A 128 -16.29 -3.89 18.72
C GLY A 128 -16.95 -5.10 19.38
N LYS A 129 -16.17 -5.88 20.15
CA LYS A 129 -16.47 -6.99 21.09
C LYS A 129 -15.54 -8.17 20.79
N ILE A 130 -14.73 -8.60 21.77
CA ILE A 130 -14.64 -9.98 22.29
C ILE A 130 -13.33 -10.21 23.05
N SER A 131 -13.50 -10.87 24.18
CA SER A 131 -12.56 -11.37 25.20
C SER A 131 -11.49 -12.36 24.71
N SER A 132 -10.30 -12.23 25.31
CA SER A 132 -9.06 -13.05 25.31
C SER A 132 -9.14 -14.54 24.94
N HIS A 133 -8.35 -14.92 23.92
CA HIS A 133 -7.63 -16.19 23.73
C HIS A 133 -6.57 -15.97 22.64
N ASP A 134 -5.32 -15.72 23.03
CA ASP A 134 -4.31 -15.02 22.22
C ASP A 134 -3.80 -15.76 20.97
N GLU A 135 -4.01 -17.08 20.85
CA GLU A 135 -3.62 -17.84 19.66
C GLU A 135 -4.75 -17.96 18.63
N VAL A 136 -5.98 -18.22 19.10
CA VAL A 136 -7.18 -18.28 18.24
C VAL A 136 -7.56 -16.90 17.73
N LYS A 137 -7.33 -15.85 18.53
CA LYS A 137 -7.58 -14.47 18.13
C LYS A 137 -6.62 -13.96 17.09
N LYS A 138 -5.32 -14.24 17.24
CA LYS A 138 -4.33 -13.86 16.22
C LYS A 138 -4.66 -14.53 14.89
N GLN A 139 -5.06 -15.81 14.91
CA GLN A 139 -5.56 -16.48 13.71
C GLN A 139 -6.84 -15.84 13.14
N GLN A 140 -7.79 -15.42 13.99
CA GLN A 140 -9.00 -14.73 13.53
C GLN A 140 -8.69 -13.35 12.95
N GLU A 141 -7.77 -12.59 13.55
CA GLU A 141 -7.31 -11.29 13.08
C GLU A 141 -6.53 -11.41 11.77
N ASP A 142 -5.63 -12.40 11.67
CA ASP A 142 -4.90 -12.73 10.44
C ASP A 142 -5.88 -13.15 9.32
N GLN A 143 -6.90 -13.95 9.64
CA GLN A 143 -7.97 -14.34 8.69
C GLN A 143 -8.83 -13.15 8.26
N LEU A 144 -9.15 -12.23 9.18
CA LEU A 144 -9.94 -11.04 8.87
C LEU A 144 -9.14 -10.09 7.98
N LEU A 145 -7.85 -9.90 8.26
CA LEU A 145 -6.94 -9.13 7.42
C LEU A 145 -6.78 -9.75 6.03
N GLU A 146 -6.56 -11.06 5.96
CA GLU A 146 -6.49 -11.82 4.71
C GLU A 146 -7.78 -11.62 3.89
N TRP A 147 -8.94 -11.76 4.54
CA TRP A 147 -10.24 -11.54 3.92
C TRP A 147 -10.43 -10.10 3.43
N MET A 148 -10.01 -9.09 4.20
CA MET A 148 -10.04 -7.69 3.77
C MET A 148 -9.15 -7.46 2.56
N ILE A 149 -7.96 -8.04 2.52
CA ILE A 149 -7.05 -7.95 1.37
C ILE A 149 -7.72 -8.56 0.13
N TYR A 150 -8.28 -9.77 0.24
CA TYR A 150 -9.02 -10.37 -0.89
C TYR A 150 -10.19 -9.50 -1.33
N HIS A 151 -10.98 -8.94 -0.40
CA HIS A 151 -12.07 -8.04 -0.74
C HIS A 151 -11.61 -6.77 -1.47
N ILE A 152 -10.52 -6.16 -1.01
CA ILE A 152 -9.95 -4.98 -1.67
C ILE A 152 -9.50 -5.36 -3.08
N LEU A 153 -8.69 -6.43 -3.22
CA LEU A 153 -8.16 -6.88 -4.50
C LEU A 153 -9.27 -7.24 -5.50
N GLU A 154 -10.34 -7.88 -5.02
CA GLU A 154 -11.51 -8.23 -5.83
C GLU A 154 -12.20 -6.99 -6.43
N HIS A 155 -12.25 -5.88 -5.68
CA HIS A 155 -12.95 -4.66 -6.10
C HIS A 155 -12.03 -3.64 -6.78
N ILE A 156 -10.75 -3.95 -6.99
CA ILE A 156 -9.90 -3.12 -7.84
C ILE A 156 -10.48 -3.17 -9.26
N PRO A 157 -10.77 -2.03 -9.91
CA PRO A 157 -11.41 -1.97 -11.22
C PRO A 157 -10.40 -2.25 -12.36
N ARG A 158 -9.59 -3.30 -12.21
CA ARG A 158 -8.62 -3.80 -13.18
C ARG A 158 -8.59 -5.33 -13.11
N ALA A 159 -8.35 -5.98 -14.23
CA ALA A 159 -8.13 -7.42 -14.23
C ALA A 159 -6.76 -7.73 -13.62
N LEU A 160 -6.78 -8.51 -12.53
CA LEU A 160 -5.61 -8.82 -11.71
C LEU A 160 -5.28 -10.30 -11.79
N TYR A 161 -3.99 -10.60 -11.93
CA TYR A 161 -3.48 -11.96 -11.81
C TYR A 161 -2.12 -11.96 -11.09
N ALA A 162 -1.91 -12.85 -10.14
CA ALA A 162 -0.70 -12.91 -9.34
C ALA A 162 -0.03 -14.29 -9.44
N LEU A 163 1.28 -14.27 -9.64
CA LEU A 163 2.14 -15.45 -9.72
C LEU A 163 3.22 -15.39 -8.64
N ASN A 164 3.59 -16.54 -8.06
CA ASN A 164 4.77 -16.64 -7.20
C ASN A 164 6.08 -16.79 -8.03
N GLU A 165 7.22 -16.90 -7.35
CA GLU A 165 8.53 -17.09 -8.00
C GLU A 165 8.59 -18.32 -8.94
N ASN A 166 7.79 -19.35 -8.68
CA ASN A 166 7.72 -20.58 -9.45
C ASN A 166 6.74 -20.51 -10.63
N GLY A 167 6.13 -19.35 -10.87
CA GLY A 167 5.10 -19.18 -11.90
C GLY A 167 3.77 -19.86 -11.55
N LYS A 168 3.51 -20.13 -10.26
CA LYS A 168 2.24 -20.67 -9.79
C LYS A 168 1.27 -19.58 -9.37
N THR A 169 0.00 -19.81 -9.65
CA THR A 169 -1.09 -18.87 -9.35
C THR A 169 -1.23 -18.65 -7.84
N VAL A 170 -1.28 -17.39 -7.43
CA VAL A 170 -1.53 -16.97 -6.05
C VAL A 170 -2.91 -16.34 -5.91
N PHE A 171 -3.34 -15.57 -6.90
CA PHE A 171 -4.61 -14.84 -6.89
C PHE A 171 -5.02 -14.43 -8.30
N TYR A 172 -6.32 -14.30 -8.53
CA TYR A 172 -6.91 -13.54 -9.63
C TYR A 172 -8.29 -13.02 -9.18
N ASN A 173 -8.74 -11.89 -9.74
CA ASN A 173 -10.07 -11.36 -9.45
C ASN A 173 -11.09 -11.70 -10.56
N SER A 174 -12.36 -11.45 -10.30
CA SER A 174 -13.45 -11.67 -11.27
C SER A 174 -13.20 -10.99 -12.63
N LEU A 175 -12.60 -9.80 -12.65
CA LEU A 175 -12.31 -9.09 -13.90
C LEU A 175 -11.30 -9.84 -14.79
N PHE A 176 -10.34 -10.56 -14.20
CA PHE A 176 -9.45 -11.43 -14.98
C PHE A 176 -10.19 -12.68 -15.48
N GLU A 177 -11.02 -13.29 -14.62
CA GLU A 177 -11.86 -14.42 -14.99
C GLU A 177 -12.76 -14.09 -16.19
N GLU A 178 -13.40 -12.92 -16.18
CA GLU A 178 -14.20 -12.42 -17.31
C GLU A 178 -13.39 -12.32 -18.62
N ILE A 179 -12.14 -11.81 -18.57
CA ILE A 179 -11.26 -11.76 -19.74
C ILE A 179 -10.97 -13.16 -20.27
N TYR A 180 -10.62 -14.07 -19.37
CA TYR A 180 -10.26 -15.44 -19.69
C TYR A 180 -11.45 -16.17 -20.34
N GLU A 181 -12.61 -16.14 -19.68
CA GLU A 181 -13.83 -16.79 -20.15
C GLU A 181 -14.34 -16.19 -21.46
N GLU A 182 -14.27 -14.87 -21.61
CA GLU A 182 -14.69 -14.20 -22.84
C GLU A 182 -13.82 -14.65 -24.03
N LYS A 183 -12.50 -14.78 -23.83
CA LYS A 183 -11.58 -15.13 -24.91
C LYS A 183 -11.52 -16.62 -25.20
N LEU A 184 -11.40 -17.44 -24.15
CA LEU A 184 -11.15 -18.89 -24.27
C LEU A 184 -12.43 -19.73 -24.24
N LYS A 185 -13.58 -19.13 -23.90
CA LYS A 185 -14.90 -19.79 -23.86
C LYS A 185 -14.94 -20.99 -22.90
N SER A 186 -14.14 -20.94 -21.83
CA SER A 186 -14.09 -21.94 -20.77
C SER A 186 -13.80 -21.27 -19.43
N GLU A 187 -14.17 -21.94 -18.34
CA GLU A 187 -13.73 -21.59 -16.99
C GLU A 187 -12.18 -21.56 -16.90
N VAL A 188 -11.66 -20.87 -15.90
CA VAL A 188 -10.21 -20.69 -15.70
C VAL A 188 -9.54 -22.02 -15.33
N ASP A 189 -8.80 -22.60 -16.27
CA ASP A 189 -7.83 -23.65 -15.97
C ASP A 189 -6.52 -23.03 -15.47
N LEU A 190 -6.20 -23.24 -14.19
CA LEU A 190 -4.97 -22.74 -13.55
C LEU A 190 -3.70 -23.17 -14.30
N SER A 191 -3.66 -24.40 -14.79
CA SER A 191 -2.45 -24.91 -15.48
C SER A 191 -2.23 -24.21 -16.81
N HIS A 192 -3.32 -23.78 -17.44
CA HIS A 192 -3.29 -22.99 -18.66
C HIS A 192 -2.97 -21.53 -18.35
N ALA A 193 -3.65 -20.93 -17.36
CA ALA A 193 -3.49 -19.54 -16.98
C ALA A 193 -2.05 -19.20 -16.54
N GLU A 194 -1.37 -20.13 -15.85
CA GLU A 194 0.04 -20.00 -15.49
C GLU A 194 0.97 -19.87 -16.72
N LYS A 195 0.62 -20.54 -17.83
CA LYS A 195 1.39 -20.50 -19.08
C LYS A 195 1.18 -19.21 -19.84
N LEU A 196 -0.02 -18.62 -19.76
CA LEU A 196 -0.36 -17.37 -20.44
C LEU A 196 0.66 -16.27 -20.16
N PHE A 197 1.29 -16.21 -18.99
CA PHE A 197 2.24 -15.14 -18.64
C PHE A 197 3.69 -15.59 -18.47
N THR A 198 3.97 -16.86 -18.75
CA THR A 198 5.30 -17.46 -18.61
C THR A 198 5.86 -17.96 -19.94
N ASP A 199 5.02 -18.28 -20.93
CA ASP A 199 5.45 -18.71 -22.26
C ASP A 199 5.85 -17.51 -23.15
N PRO A 200 7.12 -17.35 -23.51
CA PRO A 200 7.57 -16.21 -24.33
C PRO A 200 7.01 -16.22 -25.76
N SER A 201 6.51 -17.34 -26.27
CA SER A 201 6.03 -17.46 -27.65
C SER A 201 4.69 -16.76 -27.90
N ILE A 202 3.91 -16.56 -26.83
CA ILE A 202 2.59 -15.91 -26.86
C ILE A 202 2.59 -14.55 -26.16
N ASN A 203 3.75 -14.08 -25.68
CA ASN A 203 3.92 -12.83 -24.95
C ASN A 203 4.94 -11.93 -25.64
N GLU A 204 4.43 -10.97 -26.42
CA GLU A 204 5.26 -10.02 -27.15
C GLU A 204 5.58 -8.82 -26.25
N LEU A 205 6.84 -8.38 -26.22
CA LEU A 205 7.23 -7.18 -25.48
C LEU A 205 6.71 -5.94 -26.22
N PHE A 206 5.93 -5.12 -25.52
CA PHE A 206 5.39 -3.86 -26.02
C PHE A 206 6.07 -2.70 -25.28
N SER A 207 7.21 -2.21 -25.75
CA SER A 207 7.88 -1.09 -25.08
C SER A 207 7.24 0.25 -25.46
N SER A 208 6.62 0.90 -24.48
CA SER A 208 6.44 2.35 -24.48
C SER A 208 7.82 3.00 -24.24
N PHE A 209 8.10 4.16 -24.84
CA PHE A 209 9.38 4.87 -24.72
C PHE A 209 9.67 5.45 -23.32
N ASN A 210 8.87 5.12 -22.30
CA ASN A 210 9.16 5.42 -20.91
C ASN A 210 9.91 4.25 -20.27
N GLU A 211 11.10 4.52 -19.74
CA GLU A 211 12.07 3.52 -19.26
C GLU A 211 11.61 2.71 -18.02
N ASP A 212 10.48 3.04 -17.39
CA ASP A 212 10.10 2.51 -16.08
C ASP A 212 9.00 1.42 -16.10
N GLU A 213 8.29 1.21 -17.21
CA GLU A 213 7.15 0.27 -17.27
C GLU A 213 7.27 -0.72 -18.44
N LEU A 214 7.33 -2.02 -18.12
CA LEU A 214 7.38 -3.11 -19.12
C LEU A 214 5.96 -3.59 -19.43
N PHE A 215 5.47 -3.22 -20.61
CA PHE A 215 4.21 -3.74 -21.15
C PHE A 215 4.47 -4.92 -22.08
N PHE A 216 3.51 -5.83 -22.12
CA PHE A 216 3.50 -7.00 -22.97
C PHE A 216 2.13 -7.11 -23.64
N TYR A 217 2.09 -7.79 -24.77
CA TYR A 217 0.87 -8.16 -25.44
C TYR A 217 0.77 -9.69 -25.46
N ASN A 218 -0.28 -10.23 -24.86
CA ASN A 218 -0.56 -11.65 -24.89
C ASN A 218 -1.47 -11.96 -26.09
N THR A 219 -0.96 -12.74 -27.04
CA THR A 219 -1.67 -13.01 -28.30
C THR A 219 -2.85 -13.97 -28.13
N GLU A 220 -2.82 -14.82 -27.12
CA GLU A 220 -3.85 -15.83 -26.86
C GLU A 220 -5.07 -15.22 -26.16
N LEU A 221 -4.84 -14.46 -25.09
CA LEU A 221 -5.86 -13.67 -24.39
C LEU A 221 -6.27 -12.41 -25.15
N ASP A 222 -5.45 -11.94 -26.09
CA ASP A 222 -5.67 -10.69 -26.84
C ASP A 222 -5.80 -9.49 -25.90
N VAL A 223 -4.84 -9.38 -24.98
CA VAL A 223 -4.78 -8.32 -23.96
C VAL A 223 -3.37 -7.78 -23.82
N PHE A 224 -3.30 -6.50 -23.48
CA PHE A 224 -2.06 -5.91 -23.00
C PHE A 224 -1.94 -6.16 -21.50
N TYR A 225 -0.72 -6.38 -21.03
CA TYR A 225 -0.49 -6.49 -19.60
C TYR A 225 0.81 -5.85 -19.15
N GLU A 226 0.78 -5.33 -17.93
CA GLU A 226 1.95 -4.89 -17.18
C GLU A 226 2.40 -6.00 -16.25
N LYS A 227 3.72 -6.22 -16.13
CA LYS A 227 4.29 -7.24 -15.24
C LYS A 227 5.12 -6.59 -14.14
N ILE A 228 4.55 -6.49 -12.94
CA ILE A 228 5.15 -5.81 -11.80
C ILE A 228 5.80 -6.83 -10.85
N PRO A 229 7.09 -6.71 -10.52
CA PRO A 229 7.74 -7.60 -9.56
C PRO A 229 7.22 -7.34 -8.14
N LEU A 230 6.75 -8.39 -7.46
CA LEU A 230 6.41 -8.33 -6.04
C LEU A 230 7.67 -8.49 -5.20
N MET A 231 7.97 -7.50 -4.36
CA MET A 231 9.21 -7.45 -3.57
C MET A 231 8.93 -7.68 -2.08
N ASN A 232 9.65 -8.61 -1.46
CA ASN A 232 9.68 -8.81 -0.02
C ASN A 232 11.14 -8.70 0.47
N ASN A 233 11.42 -7.75 1.36
CA ASN A 233 12.76 -7.51 1.92
C ASN A 233 13.87 -7.45 0.84
N GLY A 234 13.58 -6.79 -0.29
CA GLY A 234 14.51 -6.65 -1.42
C GLY A 234 14.65 -7.88 -2.32
N ARG A 235 13.93 -8.97 -2.05
CA ARG A 235 13.86 -10.16 -2.90
C ARG A 235 12.54 -10.21 -3.66
N ARG A 236 12.59 -10.55 -4.94
CA ARG A 236 11.39 -10.71 -5.77
C ARG A 236 10.71 -12.04 -5.46
N VAL A 237 9.53 -12.00 -4.86
CA VAL A 237 8.72 -13.17 -4.45
C VAL A 237 7.66 -13.61 -5.46
N GLY A 238 7.53 -12.87 -6.57
CA GLY A 238 6.55 -13.16 -7.59
C GLY A 238 6.32 -11.99 -8.53
N PHE A 239 5.19 -12.03 -9.23
CA PHE A 239 4.73 -10.99 -10.13
C PHE A 239 3.24 -10.72 -9.93
N LEU A 240 2.88 -9.44 -9.98
CA LEU A 240 1.51 -8.98 -10.17
C LEU A 240 1.35 -8.57 -11.63
N ILE A 241 0.24 -8.98 -12.22
CA ILE A 241 -0.08 -8.78 -13.62
C ILE A 241 -1.36 -7.97 -13.69
N PHE A 242 -1.30 -6.87 -14.43
CA PHE A 242 -2.46 -6.03 -14.72
C PHE A 242 -2.83 -6.19 -16.19
N CYS A 243 -4.00 -6.75 -16.46
CA CYS A 243 -4.49 -6.93 -17.82
C CYS A 243 -5.40 -5.77 -18.24
N GLU A 244 -5.21 -5.28 -19.46
CA GLU A 244 -6.04 -4.27 -20.11
C GLU A 244 -6.49 -4.79 -21.49
N LYS A 245 -7.80 -4.79 -21.74
CA LYS A 245 -8.38 -5.21 -23.04
C LYS A 245 -8.02 -4.27 -24.18
N ASN A 246 -7.76 -3.01 -23.86
CA ASN A 246 -7.33 -2.02 -24.84
C ASN A 246 -5.82 -1.88 -24.71
N ALA A 247 -5.15 -1.59 -25.84
CA ALA A 247 -3.78 -1.07 -25.79
C ALA A 247 -3.74 0.05 -24.75
N PRO A 248 -2.71 0.10 -23.88
CA PRO A 248 -2.53 1.22 -22.97
C PRO A 248 -2.68 2.46 -23.83
N GLN A 249 -3.74 3.25 -23.56
CA GLN A 249 -4.27 4.27 -24.48
C GLN A 249 -3.09 4.83 -25.22
N SER A 250 -3.06 4.64 -26.54
CA SER A 250 -1.95 5.07 -27.37
C SER A 250 -1.52 6.44 -26.85
N ARG A 251 -0.45 6.46 -26.07
CA ARG A 251 0.51 7.53 -26.21
C ARG A 251 1.01 7.21 -27.59
N GLU A 252 0.24 7.68 -28.58
CA GLU A 252 0.67 7.88 -29.96
C GLU A 252 2.14 8.26 -29.83
N LEU A 253 3.02 7.71 -30.66
CA LEU A 253 4.39 8.18 -30.76
C LEU A 253 4.38 9.71 -30.89
N ARG A 254 4.34 10.41 -29.76
CA ARG A 254 4.23 11.86 -29.65
C ARG A 254 5.65 12.29 -29.57
N ILE A 255 6.29 12.24 -30.73
CA ILE A 255 7.47 13.01 -30.98
C ILE A 255 7.04 14.47 -30.79
N PRO A 256 7.61 15.20 -29.81
CA PRO A 256 7.20 16.59 -29.56
C PRO A 256 7.31 17.42 -30.84
N GLY A 257 6.18 17.89 -31.35
CA GLY A 257 6.11 18.73 -32.56
C GLY A 257 5.91 17.99 -33.90
N VAL A 258 5.63 16.68 -33.92
CA VAL A 258 5.32 15.95 -35.16
C VAL A 258 3.93 15.28 -35.06
N ASP A 259 3.00 15.68 -35.94
CA ASP A 259 1.74 14.97 -36.15
C ASP A 259 1.98 13.84 -37.18
N LEU A 260 1.74 12.60 -36.76
CA LEU A 260 1.92 11.40 -37.57
C LEU A 260 0.59 10.82 -38.08
N ARG A 261 -0.55 11.44 -37.72
CA ARG A 261 -1.87 10.99 -38.15
C ARG A 261 -2.07 11.29 -39.64
N ASP A 262 -2.70 10.36 -40.34
CA ASP A 262 -2.99 10.43 -41.79
C ASP A 262 -1.77 10.48 -42.73
N LYS A 263 -0.56 10.21 -42.22
CA LYS A 263 0.68 10.13 -43.02
C LYS A 263 0.93 8.71 -43.50
N SER A 264 1.47 8.57 -44.71
CA SER A 264 1.96 7.29 -45.22
C SER A 264 3.18 6.82 -44.42
N LEU A 265 3.45 5.50 -44.41
CA LEU A 265 4.62 4.93 -43.73
C LEU A 265 5.93 5.61 -44.15
N THR A 266 6.06 5.97 -45.43
CA THR A 266 7.22 6.67 -45.96
C THR A 266 7.38 8.04 -45.31
N GLU A 267 6.31 8.82 -45.19
CA GLU A 267 6.33 10.14 -44.55
C GLU A 267 6.60 10.04 -43.05
N MET A 268 6.05 9.02 -42.37
CA MET A 268 6.31 8.79 -40.95
C MET A 268 7.80 8.49 -40.69
N LEU A 269 8.42 7.66 -41.53
CA LEU A 269 9.85 7.35 -41.42
C LEU A 269 10.74 8.56 -41.69
N GLU A 270 10.35 9.43 -42.62
CA GLU A 270 11.09 10.67 -42.91
C GLU A 270 11.00 11.68 -41.76
N GLU A 271 9.85 11.81 -41.12
CA GLU A 271 9.67 12.69 -39.96
C GLU A 271 10.42 12.18 -38.72
N LEU A 272 10.39 10.87 -38.47
CA LEU A 272 11.19 10.22 -37.44
C LEU A 272 12.68 10.44 -37.68
N GLU A 273 13.14 10.20 -38.91
CA GLU A 273 14.54 10.40 -39.28
C GLU A 273 14.96 11.86 -39.10
N ARG A 274 14.13 12.82 -39.53
CA ARG A 274 14.37 14.25 -39.32
C ARG A 274 14.45 14.60 -37.84
N PHE A 275 13.54 14.09 -37.02
CA PHE A 275 13.53 14.34 -35.58
C PHE A 275 14.83 13.90 -34.92
N PHE A 276 15.26 12.66 -35.14
CA PHE A 276 16.51 12.13 -34.56
C PHE A 276 17.75 12.90 -35.01
N ILE A 277 17.77 13.36 -36.27
CA ILE A 277 18.86 14.20 -36.77
C ILE A 277 18.87 15.55 -36.03
N VAL A 278 17.72 16.23 -35.92
CA VAL A 278 17.64 17.53 -35.25
C VAL A 278 18.04 17.43 -33.78
N THR A 279 17.49 16.47 -33.03
CA THR A 279 17.81 16.30 -31.60
C THR A 279 19.30 16.00 -31.40
N THR A 280 19.87 15.12 -32.22
CA THR A 280 21.30 14.77 -32.12
C THR A 280 22.22 15.93 -32.51
N LEU A 281 21.82 16.81 -33.43
CA LEU A 281 22.57 18.02 -33.77
C LEU A 281 22.57 19.04 -32.63
N LYS A 282 21.40 19.25 -31.98
CA LYS A 282 21.28 20.14 -30.80
C LYS A 282 22.17 19.70 -29.64
N GLU A 283 22.21 18.39 -29.39
CA GLU A 283 22.97 17.82 -28.28
C GLU A 283 24.49 17.85 -28.51
N CYS A 284 24.95 17.45 -29.71
CA CYS A 284 26.38 17.25 -29.95
C CYS A 284 27.11 18.51 -30.46
N ARG A 285 26.39 19.49 -31.01
CA ARG A 285 26.91 20.77 -31.58
C ARG A 285 28.06 20.61 -32.59
N SER A 286 28.31 19.39 -33.09
CA SER A 286 29.37 19.02 -34.01
C SER A 286 28.89 17.91 -34.93
N LEU A 287 29.02 18.13 -36.24
CA LEU A 287 28.56 17.19 -37.27
C LEU A 287 29.26 15.82 -37.18
N ASP A 288 30.54 15.78 -36.80
CA ASP A 288 31.28 14.52 -36.67
C ASP A 288 30.73 13.66 -35.53
N LYS A 289 30.53 14.30 -34.36
CA LYS A 289 29.98 13.62 -33.18
C LYS A 289 28.53 13.19 -33.39
N SER A 290 27.73 14.01 -34.09
CA SER A 290 26.36 13.66 -34.43
C SER A 290 26.30 12.47 -35.40
N ALA A 291 27.19 12.42 -36.41
CA ALA A 291 27.26 11.31 -37.36
C ALA A 291 27.67 10.00 -36.67
N GLU A 292 28.66 10.06 -35.77
CA GLU A 292 29.09 8.93 -34.95
C GLU A 292 27.96 8.42 -34.05
N LYS A 293 27.26 9.32 -33.34
CA LYS A 293 26.14 8.96 -32.44
C LYS A 293 24.96 8.34 -33.20
N LEU A 294 24.67 8.83 -34.40
CA LEU A 294 23.64 8.28 -35.29
C LEU A 294 24.11 7.03 -36.06
N LYS A 295 25.36 6.61 -35.91
CA LYS A 295 25.98 5.48 -36.63
C LYS A 295 25.85 5.59 -38.15
N ILE A 296 25.98 6.80 -38.68
CA ILE A 296 25.98 7.08 -40.13
C ILE A 296 27.25 7.83 -40.52
N THR A 297 27.60 7.82 -41.81
CA THR A 297 28.73 8.60 -42.30
C THR A 297 28.42 10.09 -42.27
N ARG A 298 29.44 10.94 -42.09
CA ARG A 298 29.29 12.40 -42.16
C ARG A 298 28.66 12.87 -43.48
N GLN A 299 29.00 12.20 -44.58
CA GLN A 299 28.42 12.50 -45.90
C GLN A 299 26.93 12.16 -45.96
N SER A 300 26.51 11.03 -45.39
CA SER A 300 25.09 10.65 -45.27
C SER A 300 24.31 11.64 -44.41
N LEU A 301 24.86 12.06 -43.27
CA LEU A 301 24.27 13.08 -42.41
C LEU A 301 24.08 14.41 -43.14
N ASN A 302 25.11 14.89 -43.86
CA ASN A 302 25.03 16.12 -44.66
C ASN A 302 23.97 16.05 -45.77
N SER A 303 23.84 14.92 -46.45
CA SER A 303 22.79 14.72 -47.46
C SER A 303 21.39 14.76 -46.85
N LYS A 304 21.20 14.17 -45.65
CA LYS A 304 19.92 14.18 -44.93
C LYS A 304 19.56 15.55 -44.36
N ILE A 305 20.54 16.31 -43.85
CA ILE A 305 20.35 17.72 -43.41
C ILE A 305 19.80 18.57 -44.56
N LYS A 306 20.37 18.41 -45.76
CA LYS A 306 19.89 19.09 -46.97
C LYS A 306 18.50 18.60 -47.40
N LYS A 307 18.29 17.28 -47.41
CA LYS A 307 17.00 16.67 -47.78
C LYS A 307 15.86 17.20 -46.91
N TYR A 308 16.09 17.33 -45.61
CA TYR A 308 15.08 17.74 -44.63
C TYR A 308 15.07 19.24 -44.31
N ASN A 309 15.87 20.04 -45.04
CA ASN A 309 16.00 21.49 -44.88
C ASN A 309 16.22 21.91 -43.41
N ILE A 310 17.16 21.24 -42.72
CA ILE A 310 17.46 21.51 -41.31
C ILE A 310 18.40 22.71 -41.22
N ASP A 311 17.95 23.77 -40.55
CA ASP A 311 18.72 25.01 -40.33
C ASP A 311 19.72 24.82 -39.19
N LEU A 312 21.01 24.73 -39.54
CA LEU A 312 22.09 24.51 -38.59
C LEU A 312 22.37 25.72 -37.67
N GLU A 313 21.90 26.92 -38.01
CA GLU A 313 22.11 28.12 -37.18
C GLU A 313 21.07 28.26 -36.05
N LYS A 314 19.93 27.55 -36.17
CA LYS A 314 18.84 27.53 -35.18
C LYS A 314 18.77 26.25 -34.33
N THR A 315 19.75 25.37 -34.49
CA THR A 315 19.81 24.04 -33.88
C THR A 315 20.94 24.00 -32.85
#